data_AF-A0A1Q7IIZ3-F1
#
_entry.id   AF-A0A1Q7IIZ3-F1
#
_cell.length_a   1.000
_cell.length_b   1.000
_cell.length_c   1.000
_cell.angle_alpha   90.00
_cell.angle_beta   90.00
_cell.angle_gamma   90.00
#
_symmetry.space_group_name_H-M   'P 1'
#
loop_
_entity.id
_entity.type
_entity.pdbx_description
1 polymer ?
#
loop_
_entity_poly.entity_id
_entity_poly.type
_entity_poly.pdbx_seq_one_letter_code
_entity_poly.pdbx_strand_id
1 'polypeptide(L)'
;MSYIPDLLALMASCLALYFIVRTKKTYFLDSGFFMGVATVGFTVYLAETTVSDIIGRPVSALADTLLTSIMAVSIGIASYLLKNSDQKTPGGISELKRFISRPPLQFLAYAIAVCAWTAAALISQPWTLNQTTAGGTIFYYTYQLWFVAASALLLVSYIGLPVVSFYRQSRMVREKTASLSIKIISICWATFGVSLFFQIAAGGFLLPESQSIGFVADSLLFVLIAFALREPTILARIITSGEIVSQVVSSHSEVDAIVLYNTESDRRKLVETFVMDGLSTGQDVVCRVTKSEVPFYRAVLKSSDLPDASASRRRVTILPIEFAPALSSNVYDQSDLSRNRRELVDLDDLSLERTQEIIGSVTASDDAFGRERIGRIWAMNVEGAQAGILDLLTARNPRSRVIDLARQQDTFSNLLGLKHHGILGTRLLLEYEPTSNYEEVVQKFVKEFQANVESVAIFTNAGSPVYREFSEQRNIRLFSFSTKTSTPSRISNEQVLLPERDTSLLLDAVDKLLQAHTGRRIGIVFEVFTSLIISLGFEKAYGVISSVVEMAESELATILVLVNSEALETRTLSGIRGLFQSQLFFNSSGLKAVRLAGEEYGKGTRATESFSGVQEPPRGIET
;
A
#
# COMPACT_ATOMS: atom_id res chain seq x y z
N MET A 1 -4.55 -21.81 -48.53
CA MET A 1 -4.83 -20.68 -47.62
C MET A 1 -5.38 -21.12 -46.25
N SER A 2 -5.57 -22.43 -46.00
CA SER A 2 -6.21 -22.92 -44.75
C SER A 2 -5.42 -22.70 -43.45
N TYR A 3 -4.11 -22.42 -43.52
CA TYR A 3 -3.21 -22.35 -42.35
C TYR A 3 -2.94 -20.94 -41.82
N ILE A 4 -3.50 -19.91 -42.46
CA ILE A 4 -3.27 -18.51 -42.10
C ILE A 4 -3.73 -18.20 -40.66
N PRO A 5 -4.91 -18.66 -40.19
CA PRO A 5 -5.35 -18.35 -38.85
C PRO A 5 -4.50 -19.05 -37.77
N ASP A 6 -4.03 -20.27 -38.00
CA ASP A 6 -3.18 -21.00 -37.04
C ASP A 6 -1.80 -20.33 -36.90
N LEU A 7 -1.23 -19.86 -38.01
CA LEU A 7 0.00 -19.06 -38.00
C LEU A 7 -0.20 -17.73 -37.24
N LEU A 8 -1.36 -17.09 -37.41
CA LEU A 8 -1.69 -15.84 -36.72
C LEU A 8 -1.87 -16.07 -35.21
N ALA A 9 -2.53 -17.16 -34.81
CA ALA A 9 -2.66 -17.59 -33.42
C ALA A 9 -1.27 -17.85 -32.79
N LEU A 10 -0.40 -18.58 -33.48
CA LEU A 10 0.96 -18.85 -33.03
C LEU A 10 1.78 -17.56 -32.86
N MET A 11 1.70 -16.63 -33.82
CA MET A 11 2.36 -15.33 -33.72
C MET A 11 1.86 -14.50 -32.53
N ALA A 12 0.55 -14.48 -32.28
CA ALA A 12 -0.04 -13.79 -31.13
C ALA A 12 0.39 -14.43 -29.79
N SER A 13 0.45 -15.76 -29.72
CA SER A 13 0.92 -16.50 -28.54
C SER A 13 2.42 -16.23 -28.26
N CYS A 14 3.26 -16.21 -29.30
CA CYS A 14 4.67 -15.81 -29.19
C CYS A 14 4.83 -14.36 -28.71
N LEU A 15 3.97 -13.44 -29.17
CA LEU A 15 3.96 -12.06 -28.71
C LEU A 15 3.59 -11.95 -27.22
N ALA A 16 2.57 -12.70 -26.78
CA ALA A 16 2.20 -12.78 -25.36
C ALA A 16 3.36 -13.30 -24.51
N LEU A 17 4.04 -14.36 -24.96
CA LEU A 17 5.21 -14.92 -24.28
C LEU A 17 6.36 -13.90 -24.19
N TYR A 18 6.64 -13.19 -25.28
CA TYR A 18 7.64 -12.13 -25.31
C TYR A 18 7.35 -11.03 -24.28
N PHE A 19 6.10 -10.60 -24.16
CA PHE A 19 5.71 -9.61 -23.16
C PHE A 19 5.89 -10.14 -21.74
N ILE A 20 5.46 -11.37 -21.45
CA ILE A 20 5.61 -11.98 -20.12
C ILE A 20 7.09 -12.09 -19.73
N VAL A 21 7.95 -12.56 -20.63
CA VAL A 21 9.40 -12.70 -20.37
C VAL A 21 10.08 -11.34 -20.13
N ARG A 22 9.64 -10.28 -20.82
CA ARG A 22 10.17 -8.92 -20.61
C ARG A 22 9.58 -8.20 -19.41
N THR A 23 8.58 -8.78 -18.75
CA THR A 23 7.95 -8.14 -17.60
C THR A 23 8.91 -8.21 -16.41
N LYS A 24 9.33 -7.06 -15.86
CA LYS A 24 10.07 -6.99 -14.58
C LYS A 24 9.17 -7.51 -13.44
N LYS A 25 9.68 -7.69 -12.21
CA LYS A 25 8.80 -8.06 -11.08
C LYS A 25 7.61 -7.08 -11.01
N THR A 26 6.37 -7.60 -10.98
CA THR A 26 5.12 -6.84 -10.88
C THR A 26 4.33 -7.26 -9.65
N TYR A 27 3.15 -6.68 -9.45
CA TYR A 27 2.19 -7.05 -8.39
C TYR A 27 2.04 -8.57 -8.18
N PHE A 28 2.12 -9.35 -9.27
CA PHE A 28 1.88 -10.79 -9.30
C PHE A 28 3.05 -11.65 -8.78
N LEU A 29 4.25 -11.10 -8.55
CA LEU A 29 5.41 -11.82 -8.00
C LEU A 29 5.58 -13.25 -8.60
N ASP A 30 5.63 -14.29 -7.75
CA ASP A 30 5.82 -15.69 -8.16
C ASP A 30 4.59 -16.27 -8.90
N SER A 31 3.40 -15.68 -8.74
CA SER A 31 2.21 -16.05 -9.53
C SER A 31 2.44 -15.78 -11.03
N GLY A 32 3.17 -14.70 -11.35
CA GLY A 32 3.56 -14.34 -12.71
C GLY A 32 4.35 -15.44 -13.42
N PHE A 33 5.24 -16.13 -12.70
CA PHE A 33 6.03 -17.23 -13.26
C PHE A 33 5.14 -18.39 -13.71
N PHE A 34 4.19 -18.83 -12.87
CA PHE A 34 3.29 -19.94 -13.21
C PHE A 34 2.28 -19.57 -14.30
N MET A 35 1.85 -18.31 -14.39
CA MET A 35 1.09 -17.83 -15.54
C MET A 35 1.94 -17.88 -16.83
N GLY A 36 3.24 -17.55 -16.74
CA GLY A 36 4.18 -17.72 -17.85
C GLY A 36 4.34 -19.17 -18.29
N VAL A 37 4.41 -20.12 -17.34
CA VAL A 37 4.45 -21.57 -17.65
C VAL A 37 3.19 -22.01 -18.39
N ALA A 38 2.01 -21.55 -17.99
CA ALA A 38 0.77 -21.84 -18.70
C ALA A 38 0.77 -21.27 -20.13
N THR A 39 1.31 -20.06 -20.34
CA THR A 39 1.49 -19.48 -21.68
C THR A 39 2.44 -20.30 -22.54
N VAL A 40 3.57 -20.76 -21.99
CA VAL A 40 4.50 -21.66 -22.72
C VAL A 40 3.78 -22.95 -23.14
N GLY A 41 3.01 -23.56 -22.24
CA GLY A 41 2.22 -24.77 -22.56
C GLY A 41 1.26 -24.53 -23.72
N PHE A 42 0.56 -23.39 -23.72
CA PHE A 42 -0.34 -23.01 -24.81
C PHE A 42 0.40 -22.72 -26.13
N THR A 43 1.56 -22.06 -26.09
CA THR A 43 2.38 -21.82 -27.29
C THR A 43 2.89 -23.13 -27.90
N VAL A 44 3.30 -24.10 -27.07
CA VAL A 44 3.73 -25.43 -27.53
C VAL A 44 2.57 -26.17 -28.17
N TYR A 45 1.38 -26.14 -27.56
CA TYR A 45 0.16 -26.72 -28.12
C TYR A 45 -0.15 -26.16 -29.52
N LEU A 46 -0.17 -24.82 -29.67
CA LEU A 46 -0.39 -24.19 -30.97
C LEU A 46 0.68 -24.52 -32.01
N ALA A 47 1.94 -24.63 -31.58
CA ALA A 47 3.04 -24.98 -32.46
C ALA A 47 2.88 -26.41 -33.00
N GLU A 48 2.49 -27.37 -32.15
CA GLU A 48 2.23 -28.75 -32.56
C GLU A 48 1.08 -28.82 -33.57
N THR A 49 -0.03 -28.12 -33.31
CA THR A 49 -1.18 -28.05 -34.23
C THR A 49 -0.80 -27.43 -35.58
N THR A 50 -0.08 -26.29 -35.56
CA THR A 50 0.36 -25.63 -36.80
C THR A 50 1.29 -26.51 -37.62
N VAL A 51 2.22 -27.23 -36.96
CA VAL A 51 3.13 -28.16 -37.64
C VAL A 51 2.39 -29.38 -38.18
N SER A 52 1.43 -29.92 -37.44
CA SER A 52 0.53 -31.00 -37.88
C SER A 52 -0.17 -30.64 -39.18
N ASP A 53 -0.73 -29.43 -39.23
CA ASP A 53 -1.51 -28.94 -40.37
C ASP A 53 -0.64 -28.70 -41.62
N ILE A 54 0.60 -28.21 -41.43
CA ILE A 54 1.57 -28.01 -42.52
C ILE A 54 2.11 -29.34 -43.08
N ILE A 55 2.47 -30.28 -42.20
CA ILE A 55 3.14 -31.54 -42.58
C ILE A 55 2.11 -32.64 -42.92
N GLY A 56 0.85 -32.47 -42.54
CA GLY A 56 -0.20 -33.46 -42.72
C GLY A 56 0.00 -34.68 -41.82
N ARG A 57 0.42 -34.47 -40.57
CA ARG A 57 0.58 -35.52 -39.55
C ARG A 57 -0.31 -35.24 -38.36
N PRO A 58 -1.03 -36.23 -37.80
CA PRO A 58 -1.90 -36.01 -36.66
C PRO A 58 -1.12 -35.57 -35.41
N VAL A 59 -1.66 -34.58 -34.69
CA VAL A 59 -1.22 -34.17 -33.34
C VAL A 59 -1.39 -35.32 -32.35
N SER A 60 -0.52 -35.43 -31.35
CA SER A 60 -0.68 -36.45 -30.32
C SER A 60 -1.71 -36.04 -29.26
N ALA A 61 -2.88 -36.69 -29.23
CA ALA A 61 -3.90 -36.44 -28.19
C ALA A 61 -3.37 -36.66 -26.75
N LEU A 62 -2.33 -37.49 -26.59
CA LEU A 62 -1.63 -37.66 -25.31
C LEU A 62 -0.85 -36.40 -24.92
N ALA A 63 -0.15 -35.78 -25.87
CA ALA A 63 0.58 -34.53 -25.65
C ALA A 63 -0.40 -33.39 -25.29
N ASP A 64 -1.51 -33.28 -26.01
CA ASP A 64 -2.56 -32.27 -25.75
C ASP A 64 -3.15 -32.40 -24.34
N THR A 65 -3.44 -33.63 -23.92
CA THR A 65 -3.95 -33.93 -22.57
C THR A 65 -2.93 -33.53 -21.50
N LEU A 66 -1.65 -33.83 -21.71
CA LEU A 66 -0.58 -33.49 -20.78
C LEU A 66 -0.35 -31.98 -20.69
N LEU A 67 -0.31 -31.28 -21.84
CA LEU A 67 -0.17 -29.82 -21.90
C LEU A 67 -1.34 -29.12 -21.21
N THR A 68 -2.57 -29.58 -21.46
CA THR A 68 -3.77 -29.07 -20.79
C THR A 68 -3.68 -29.25 -19.27
N SER A 69 -3.19 -30.40 -18.81
CA SER A 69 -3.01 -30.69 -17.39
C SER A 69 -1.95 -29.78 -16.75
N ILE A 70 -0.82 -29.57 -17.44
CA ILE A 70 0.26 -28.66 -17.00
C ILE A 70 -0.27 -27.23 -16.86
N MET A 71 -1.03 -26.75 -17.86
CA MET A 71 -1.63 -25.41 -17.82
C MET A 71 -2.60 -25.27 -16.65
N ALA A 72 -3.52 -26.23 -16.49
CA ALA A 72 -4.51 -26.25 -15.42
C ALA A 72 -3.85 -26.21 -14.02
N VAL A 73 -2.85 -27.06 -13.78
CA VAL A 73 -2.08 -27.07 -12.53
C VAL A 73 -1.34 -25.75 -12.32
N SER A 74 -0.68 -25.22 -13.35
CA SER A 74 0.08 -23.98 -13.27
C SER A 74 -0.81 -22.79 -12.90
N ILE A 75 -2.00 -22.68 -13.50
CA ILE A 75 -2.98 -21.62 -13.16
C ILE A 75 -3.52 -21.82 -11.75
N GLY A 76 -3.73 -23.07 -11.31
CA GLY A 76 -4.08 -23.42 -9.93
C GLY A 76 -3.03 -22.93 -8.93
N ILE A 77 -1.74 -23.16 -9.20
CA ILE A 77 -0.63 -22.69 -8.36
C ILE A 77 -0.57 -21.16 -8.37
N ALA A 78 -0.68 -20.55 -9.55
CA ALA A 78 -0.66 -19.10 -9.71
C ALA A 78 -1.74 -18.41 -8.86
N SER A 79 -2.97 -18.92 -8.92
CA SER A 79 -4.10 -18.39 -8.15
C SER A 79 -3.87 -18.50 -6.64
N TYR A 80 -3.27 -19.59 -6.18
CA TYR A 80 -2.95 -19.76 -4.77
C TYR A 80 -1.82 -18.84 -4.31
N LEU A 81 -0.72 -18.74 -5.06
CA LEU A 81 0.39 -17.87 -4.72
C LEU A 81 -0.03 -16.40 -4.70
N LEU A 82 -0.95 -16.00 -5.59
CA LEU A 82 -1.48 -14.64 -5.54
C LEU A 82 -2.25 -14.40 -4.23
N LYS A 83 -3.08 -15.35 -3.79
CA LYS A 83 -3.88 -15.25 -2.56
C LYS A 83 -3.04 -15.28 -1.28
N ASN A 84 -1.98 -16.10 -1.25
CA ASN A 84 -1.23 -16.44 -0.04
C ASN A 84 0.18 -15.84 0.04
N SER A 85 0.60 -15.05 -0.95
CA SER A 85 1.89 -14.35 -0.88
C SER A 85 1.86 -13.33 0.26
N ASP A 86 2.66 -13.58 1.28
CA ASP A 86 2.65 -12.88 2.55
C ASP A 86 3.55 -11.64 2.43
N GLN A 87 3.06 -10.49 2.91
CA GLN A 87 3.66 -9.17 2.65
C GLN A 87 5.04 -8.94 3.30
N LYS A 88 5.48 -9.87 4.15
CA LYS A 88 6.74 -9.80 4.90
C LYS A 88 7.93 -10.44 4.19
N THR A 89 7.69 -11.30 3.20
CA THR A 89 8.76 -11.98 2.47
C THR A 89 8.89 -11.41 1.07
N PRO A 90 10.07 -10.88 0.67
CA PRO A 90 10.29 -10.50 -0.72
C PRO A 90 10.10 -11.75 -1.58
N GLY A 91 9.15 -11.71 -2.51
CA GLY A 91 8.79 -12.85 -3.37
C GLY A 91 10.01 -13.58 -3.93
N GLY A 92 9.93 -14.91 -3.95
CA GLY A 92 11.00 -15.82 -4.29
C GLY A 92 10.73 -17.26 -3.88
N ILE A 93 11.67 -18.15 -4.22
CA ILE A 93 11.62 -19.62 -4.06
C ILE A 93 11.17 -20.07 -2.65
N SER A 94 11.32 -19.25 -1.61
CA SER A 94 10.84 -19.52 -0.25
C SER A 94 9.32 -19.66 -0.12
N GLU A 95 8.52 -18.86 -0.84
CA GLU A 95 7.06 -18.99 -0.81
C GLU A 95 6.60 -20.25 -1.54
N LEU A 96 7.20 -20.52 -2.69
CA LEU A 96 7.01 -21.77 -3.43
C LEU A 96 7.41 -22.99 -2.58
N LYS A 97 8.53 -22.92 -1.85
CA LYS A 97 8.97 -23.98 -0.93
C LYS A 97 7.97 -24.19 0.21
N ARG A 98 7.41 -23.13 0.78
CA ARG A 98 6.38 -23.21 1.82
C ARG A 98 5.10 -23.84 1.28
N PHE A 99 4.67 -23.44 0.09
CA PHE A 99 3.52 -24.02 -0.60
C PHE A 99 3.69 -25.51 -0.86
N ILE A 100 4.84 -25.92 -1.41
CA ILE A 100 5.15 -27.35 -1.67
C ILE A 100 5.17 -28.14 -0.36
N SER A 101 5.67 -27.54 0.73
CA SER A 101 5.78 -28.22 2.03
C SER A 101 4.43 -28.39 2.73
N ARG A 102 3.47 -27.48 2.51
CA ARG A 102 2.13 -27.52 3.13
C ARG A 102 1.07 -26.98 2.15
N PRO A 103 0.67 -27.76 1.13
CA PRO A 103 -0.35 -27.31 0.19
C PRO A 103 -1.71 -27.21 0.91
N PRO A 104 -2.53 -26.20 0.60
CA PRO A 104 -3.86 -26.07 1.19
C PRO A 104 -4.78 -27.19 0.68
N LEU A 105 -5.73 -27.61 1.51
CA LEU A 105 -6.66 -28.70 1.19
C LEU A 105 -7.44 -28.44 -0.12
N GLN A 106 -7.85 -27.20 -0.37
CA GLN A 106 -8.60 -26.80 -1.56
C GLN A 106 -7.78 -26.98 -2.85
N PHE A 107 -6.48 -26.64 -2.82
CA PHE A 107 -5.60 -26.88 -3.96
C PHE A 107 -5.33 -28.37 -4.15
N LEU A 108 -5.15 -29.12 -3.07
CA LEU A 108 -4.93 -30.56 -3.16
C LEU A 108 -6.12 -31.26 -3.82
N ALA A 109 -7.35 -30.91 -3.43
CA ALA A 109 -8.56 -31.44 -4.05
C ALA A 109 -8.63 -31.12 -5.56
N TYR A 110 -8.28 -29.88 -5.94
CA TYR A 110 -8.17 -29.48 -7.35
C TYR A 110 -7.12 -30.30 -8.11
N ALA A 111 -5.91 -30.41 -7.56
CA ALA A 111 -4.81 -31.14 -8.18
C ALA A 111 -5.16 -32.63 -8.35
N ILE A 112 -5.82 -33.24 -7.36
CA ILE A 112 -6.33 -34.61 -7.46
C ILE A 112 -7.34 -34.73 -8.61
N ALA A 113 -8.26 -33.77 -8.76
CA ALA A 113 -9.23 -33.78 -9.86
C ALA A 113 -8.55 -33.68 -11.24
N VAL A 114 -7.54 -32.80 -11.38
CA VAL A 114 -6.75 -32.69 -12.61
C VAL A 114 -6.02 -34.02 -12.88
N CYS A 115 -5.27 -34.54 -11.91
CA CYS A 115 -4.52 -35.79 -12.06
C CYS A 115 -5.43 -36.99 -12.36
N ALA A 116 -6.61 -37.08 -11.74
CA ALA A 116 -7.58 -38.14 -12.02
C ALA A 116 -8.10 -38.06 -13.46
N TRP A 117 -8.40 -36.84 -13.94
CA TRP A 117 -8.79 -36.61 -15.33
C TRP A 117 -7.67 -36.99 -16.31
N THR A 118 -6.43 -36.58 -16.03
CA THR A 118 -5.25 -36.93 -16.85
C THR A 118 -5.03 -38.44 -16.86
N ALA A 119 -5.09 -39.10 -15.70
CA ALA A 119 -4.88 -40.55 -15.61
C ALA A 119 -5.98 -41.33 -16.36
N ALA A 120 -7.24 -40.91 -16.24
CA ALA A 120 -8.34 -41.49 -17.00
C ALA A 120 -8.07 -41.39 -18.50
N ALA A 121 -7.69 -40.21 -18.99
CA ALA A 121 -7.33 -39.98 -20.39
C ALA A 121 -6.18 -40.90 -20.87
N LEU A 122 -5.09 -40.98 -20.10
CA LEU A 122 -3.90 -41.77 -20.47
C LEU A 122 -4.17 -43.28 -20.49
N ILE A 123 -4.99 -43.78 -19.57
CA ILE A 123 -5.29 -45.23 -19.44
C ILE A 123 -6.31 -45.68 -20.49
N SER A 124 -7.40 -44.93 -20.64
CA SER A 124 -8.53 -45.39 -21.47
C SER A 124 -8.46 -44.91 -22.92
N GLN A 125 -7.62 -43.92 -23.22
CA GLN A 125 -7.48 -43.29 -24.55
C GLN A 125 -8.85 -43.02 -25.21
N PRO A 126 -9.71 -42.18 -24.61
CA PRO A 126 -11.11 -42.04 -25.00
C PRO A 126 -11.35 -41.18 -26.24
N TRP A 127 -10.42 -41.23 -27.21
CA TRP A 127 -10.47 -40.44 -28.43
C TRP A 127 -10.37 -41.33 -29.68
N THR A 128 -11.04 -40.88 -30.73
CA THR A 128 -10.99 -41.48 -32.06
C THR A 128 -10.49 -40.44 -33.06
N LEU A 129 -9.41 -40.78 -33.77
CA LEU A 129 -8.82 -39.94 -34.80
C LEU A 129 -9.66 -40.02 -36.07
N ASN A 130 -10.15 -38.87 -36.52
CA ASN A 130 -10.87 -38.72 -37.77
C ASN A 130 -10.10 -37.80 -38.72
N GLN A 131 -10.37 -37.94 -40.01
CA GLN A 131 -9.75 -37.15 -41.06
C GLN A 131 -10.84 -36.60 -41.99
N THR A 132 -10.70 -35.35 -42.40
CA THR A 132 -11.50 -34.74 -43.47
C THR A 132 -10.60 -34.25 -44.59
N THR A 133 -11.10 -34.29 -45.83
CA THR A 133 -10.37 -33.88 -47.04
C THR A 133 -10.94 -32.61 -47.68
N ALA A 134 -11.88 -31.93 -47.02
CA ALA A 134 -12.48 -30.70 -47.52
C ALA A 134 -11.50 -29.52 -47.39
N GLY A 135 -10.74 -29.21 -48.45
CA GLY A 135 -9.80 -28.08 -48.50
C GLY A 135 -8.36 -28.38 -48.07
N GLY A 136 -8.06 -29.63 -47.67
CA GLY A 136 -6.76 -30.11 -47.17
C GLY A 136 -6.97 -31.36 -46.31
N THR A 137 -5.92 -32.15 -46.01
CA THR A 137 -6.02 -33.25 -45.04
C THR A 137 -5.93 -32.71 -43.62
N ILE A 138 -7.08 -32.57 -42.95
CA ILE A 138 -7.18 -32.07 -41.58
C ILE A 138 -7.56 -33.23 -40.65
N PHE A 139 -6.81 -33.37 -39.56
CA PHE A 139 -7.02 -34.37 -38.53
C PHE A 139 -7.75 -33.76 -37.34
N TYR A 140 -8.75 -34.47 -36.80
CA TYR A 140 -9.46 -34.03 -35.60
C TYR A 140 -9.83 -35.22 -34.72
N TYR A 141 -9.96 -34.97 -33.42
CA TYR A 141 -10.33 -35.98 -32.44
C TYR A 141 -11.79 -35.85 -32.04
N THR A 142 -12.48 -36.99 -31.98
CA THR A 142 -13.79 -37.16 -31.35
C THR A 142 -13.61 -37.86 -30.02
N TYR A 143 -14.36 -37.46 -28.99
CA TYR A 143 -14.21 -37.98 -27.63
C TYR A 143 -15.44 -38.75 -27.17
N GLN A 144 -15.21 -39.79 -26.34
CA GLN A 144 -16.30 -40.55 -25.73
C GLN A 144 -17.10 -39.68 -24.74
N LEU A 145 -18.42 -39.91 -24.65
CA LEU A 145 -19.34 -39.07 -23.87
C LEU A 145 -18.96 -38.95 -22.39
N TRP A 146 -18.52 -40.05 -21.77
CA TRP A 146 -18.09 -40.02 -20.37
C TRP A 146 -16.86 -39.13 -20.17
N PHE A 147 -15.96 -39.05 -21.15
CA PHE A 147 -14.77 -38.21 -21.07
C PHE A 147 -15.14 -36.74 -21.25
N VAL A 148 -16.09 -36.43 -22.13
CA VAL A 148 -16.66 -35.07 -22.24
C VAL A 148 -17.31 -34.66 -20.91
N ALA A 149 -18.05 -35.55 -20.26
CA ALA A 149 -18.62 -35.29 -18.94
C ALA A 149 -17.53 -35.07 -17.86
N ALA A 150 -16.45 -35.86 -17.89
CA ALA A 150 -15.30 -35.67 -17.00
C ALA A 150 -14.60 -34.31 -17.25
N SER A 151 -14.46 -33.89 -18.50
CA SER A 151 -13.92 -32.57 -18.89
C SER A 151 -14.83 -31.42 -18.44
N ALA A 152 -16.15 -31.61 -18.44
CA ALA A 152 -17.09 -30.63 -17.88
C ALA A 152 -16.91 -30.48 -16.36
N LEU A 153 -16.71 -31.59 -15.64
CA LEU A 153 -16.40 -31.55 -14.20
C LEU A 153 -15.06 -30.86 -13.92
N LEU A 154 -14.04 -31.11 -14.76
CA LEU A 154 -12.77 -30.43 -14.68
C LEU A 154 -12.93 -28.91 -14.88
N LEU A 155 -13.73 -28.50 -15.87
CA LEU A 155 -14.05 -27.09 -16.12
C LEU A 155 -14.72 -26.44 -14.90
N VAL A 156 -15.72 -27.12 -14.30
CA VAL A 156 -16.39 -26.62 -13.08
C VAL A 156 -15.41 -26.45 -11.94
N SER A 157 -14.49 -27.40 -11.74
CA SER A 157 -13.44 -27.33 -10.72
C SER A 157 -12.45 -26.19 -10.99
N TYR A 158 -12.04 -26.01 -12.25
CA TYR A 158 -11.16 -24.94 -12.70
C TYR A 158 -11.80 -23.55 -12.54
N ILE A 159 -13.08 -23.39 -12.88
CA ILE A 159 -13.77 -22.12 -12.65
C ILE A 159 -13.95 -21.90 -11.14
N GLY A 160 -14.41 -22.91 -10.41
CA GLY A 160 -14.72 -22.81 -8.98
C GLY A 160 -13.52 -22.52 -8.09
N LEU A 161 -12.30 -22.89 -8.51
CA LEU A 161 -11.09 -22.70 -7.72
C LEU A 161 -10.17 -21.61 -8.30
N PRO A 162 -9.33 -21.84 -9.32
CA PRO A 162 -8.39 -20.82 -9.77
C PRO A 162 -9.06 -19.52 -10.21
N VAL A 163 -10.10 -19.59 -11.04
CA VAL A 163 -10.78 -18.40 -11.60
C VAL A 163 -11.51 -17.61 -10.52
N VAL A 164 -12.38 -18.25 -9.73
CA VAL A 164 -13.11 -17.58 -8.64
C VAL A 164 -12.15 -17.01 -7.59
N SER A 165 -11.01 -17.67 -7.33
CA SER A 165 -9.99 -17.15 -6.41
C SER A 165 -9.36 -15.85 -6.94
N PHE A 166 -8.97 -15.78 -8.22
CA PHE A 166 -8.55 -14.51 -8.85
C PHE A 166 -9.64 -13.44 -8.75
N TYR A 167 -10.88 -13.78 -9.09
CA TYR A 167 -11.99 -12.84 -9.03
C TYR A 167 -12.26 -12.31 -7.62
N ARG A 168 -12.25 -13.18 -6.60
CA ARG A 168 -12.41 -12.77 -5.19
C ARG A 168 -11.27 -11.87 -4.76
N GLN A 169 -10.04 -12.20 -5.15
CA GLN A 169 -8.89 -11.38 -4.84
C GLN A 169 -8.99 -10.00 -5.48
N SER A 170 -9.48 -9.90 -6.71
CA SER A 170 -9.69 -8.59 -7.35
C SER A 170 -10.59 -7.64 -6.56
N ARG A 171 -11.52 -8.17 -5.75
CA ARG A 171 -12.40 -7.38 -4.88
C ARG A 171 -11.75 -7.00 -3.55
N MET A 172 -10.70 -7.72 -3.14
CA MET A 172 -9.95 -7.44 -1.91
C MET A 172 -8.82 -6.42 -2.13
N VAL A 173 -8.38 -6.24 -3.37
CA VAL A 173 -7.31 -5.29 -3.70
C VAL A 173 -7.85 -3.87 -3.77
N ARG A 174 -7.25 -2.97 -2.98
CA ARG A 174 -7.66 -1.56 -2.86
C ARG A 174 -7.21 -0.71 -4.05
N GLU A 175 -6.06 -1.02 -4.65
CA GLU A 175 -5.61 -0.33 -5.85
C GLU A 175 -6.50 -0.68 -7.04
N LYS A 176 -7.06 0.36 -7.68
CA LYS A 176 -7.97 0.21 -8.83
C LYS A 176 -7.30 -0.50 -10.01
N THR A 177 -6.05 -0.15 -10.32
CA THR A 177 -5.30 -0.72 -11.45
C THR A 177 -5.06 -2.21 -11.23
N ALA A 178 -4.47 -2.63 -10.10
CA ALA A 178 -4.29 -4.04 -9.79
C ALA A 178 -5.62 -4.82 -9.69
N SER A 179 -6.66 -4.24 -9.10
CA SER A 179 -8.00 -4.85 -9.07
C SER A 179 -8.52 -5.12 -10.48
N LEU A 180 -8.40 -4.16 -11.39
CA LEU A 180 -8.83 -4.27 -12.78
C LEU A 180 -8.02 -5.33 -13.53
N SER A 181 -6.70 -5.32 -13.39
CA SER A 181 -5.83 -6.32 -14.02
C SER A 181 -6.16 -7.74 -13.56
N ILE A 182 -6.39 -7.98 -12.27
CA ILE A 182 -6.79 -9.30 -11.74
C ILE A 182 -8.17 -9.71 -12.29
N LYS A 183 -9.12 -8.77 -12.43
CA LYS A 183 -10.43 -9.06 -13.05
C LYS A 183 -10.29 -9.49 -14.50
N ILE A 184 -9.48 -8.77 -15.28
CA ILE A 184 -9.22 -9.11 -16.69
C ILE A 184 -8.62 -10.52 -16.77
N ILE A 185 -7.58 -10.80 -15.99
CA ILE A 185 -6.95 -12.12 -15.94
C ILE A 185 -7.97 -13.21 -15.59
N SER A 186 -8.81 -12.98 -14.58
CA SER A 186 -9.86 -13.91 -14.18
C SER A 186 -10.87 -14.18 -15.30
N ILE A 187 -11.32 -13.13 -16.00
CA ILE A 187 -12.30 -13.27 -17.10
C ILE A 187 -11.65 -13.99 -18.28
N CYS A 188 -10.43 -13.62 -18.66
CA CYS A 188 -9.69 -14.30 -19.73
C CYS A 188 -9.51 -15.79 -19.45
N TRP A 189 -9.14 -16.16 -18.22
CA TRP A 189 -9.02 -17.57 -17.83
C TRP A 189 -10.35 -18.32 -17.84
N ALA A 190 -11.44 -17.68 -17.44
CA ALA A 190 -12.78 -18.26 -17.51
C ALA A 190 -13.18 -18.52 -18.97
N THR A 191 -13.03 -17.52 -19.84
CA THR A 191 -13.34 -17.61 -21.27
C THR A 191 -12.49 -18.67 -21.96
N PHE A 192 -11.20 -18.72 -21.67
CA PHE A 192 -10.29 -19.74 -22.20
C PHE A 192 -10.72 -21.16 -21.79
N GLY A 193 -11.04 -21.39 -20.51
CA GLY A 193 -11.49 -22.70 -20.04
C GLY A 193 -12.79 -23.17 -20.72
N VAL A 194 -13.74 -22.24 -20.90
CA VAL A 194 -14.99 -22.51 -21.60
C VAL A 194 -14.74 -22.80 -23.09
N SER A 195 -13.91 -21.98 -23.76
CA SER A 195 -13.50 -22.17 -25.15
C SER A 195 -12.88 -23.56 -25.37
N LEU A 196 -11.92 -23.94 -24.53
CA LEU A 196 -11.26 -25.26 -24.59
C LEU A 196 -12.25 -26.41 -24.37
N PHE A 197 -13.17 -26.29 -23.42
CA PHE A 197 -14.21 -27.29 -23.23
C PHE A 197 -15.12 -27.44 -24.45
N PHE A 198 -15.52 -26.33 -25.08
CA PHE A 198 -16.30 -26.37 -26.31
C PHE A 198 -15.53 -27.03 -27.45
N GLN A 199 -14.23 -26.81 -27.57
CA GLN A 199 -13.39 -27.48 -28.57
C GLN A 199 -13.37 -29.00 -28.35
N ILE A 200 -13.27 -29.47 -27.10
CA ILE A 200 -13.32 -30.90 -26.74
C ILE A 200 -14.73 -31.48 -26.97
N ALA A 201 -15.77 -30.80 -26.50
CA ALA A 201 -17.15 -31.26 -26.54
C ALA A 201 -17.73 -31.27 -27.96
N ALA A 202 -17.33 -30.29 -28.79
CA ALA A 202 -17.75 -30.23 -30.17
C ALA A 202 -17.07 -31.32 -31.03
N GLY A 203 -15.92 -31.89 -30.62
CA GLY A 203 -15.35 -33.09 -31.22
C GLY A 203 -15.32 -33.10 -32.77
N GLY A 204 -14.89 -32.02 -33.41
CA GLY A 204 -14.88 -31.89 -34.88
C GLY A 204 -16.25 -31.88 -35.58
N PHE A 205 -17.36 -31.79 -34.82
CA PHE A 205 -18.72 -31.54 -35.34
C PHE A 205 -18.84 -30.15 -35.96
N LEU A 206 -18.07 -29.17 -35.46
CA LEU A 206 -17.93 -27.86 -36.09
C LEU A 206 -16.86 -27.93 -37.19
N LEU A 207 -17.10 -27.24 -38.31
CA LEU A 207 -16.17 -27.21 -39.46
C LEU A 207 -14.74 -26.84 -39.00
N PRO A 208 -13.68 -27.38 -39.63
CA PRO A 208 -12.29 -27.09 -39.28
C PRO A 208 -11.97 -25.60 -39.15
N GLU A 209 -12.58 -24.76 -39.99
CA GLU A 209 -12.42 -23.29 -39.93
C GLU A 209 -12.83 -22.67 -38.58
N SER A 210 -13.77 -23.28 -37.86
CA SER A 210 -14.21 -22.82 -36.55
C SER A 210 -13.17 -23.09 -35.44
N GLN A 211 -12.36 -24.14 -35.58
CA GLN A 211 -11.31 -24.47 -34.61
C GLN A 211 -10.15 -23.47 -34.71
N SER A 212 -9.72 -23.16 -35.93
CA SER A 212 -8.66 -22.17 -36.17
C SER A 212 -9.08 -20.76 -35.71
N ILE A 213 -10.36 -20.39 -35.87
CA ILE A 213 -10.89 -19.13 -35.30
C ILE A 213 -10.85 -19.16 -33.76
N GLY A 214 -11.16 -20.31 -33.15
CA GLY A 214 -11.03 -20.53 -31.70
C GLY A 214 -9.60 -20.30 -31.20
N PHE A 215 -8.59 -20.83 -31.90
CA PHE A 215 -7.19 -20.64 -31.55
C PHE A 215 -6.74 -19.17 -31.63
N VAL A 216 -7.22 -18.43 -32.62
CA VAL A 216 -6.96 -16.98 -32.71
C VAL A 216 -7.60 -16.25 -31.53
N ALA A 217 -8.85 -16.56 -31.19
CA ALA A 217 -9.53 -15.96 -30.04
C ALA A 217 -8.80 -16.26 -28.72
N ASP A 218 -8.42 -17.51 -28.49
CA ASP A 218 -7.68 -17.93 -27.30
C ASP A 218 -6.32 -17.22 -27.22
N SER A 219 -5.60 -17.10 -28.34
CA SER A 219 -4.31 -16.39 -28.39
C SER A 219 -4.45 -14.91 -28.04
N LEU A 220 -5.54 -14.25 -28.46
CA LEU A 220 -5.83 -12.88 -28.06
C LEU A 220 -6.11 -12.75 -26.56
N LEU A 221 -6.75 -13.74 -25.93
CA LEU A 221 -6.92 -13.77 -24.47
C LEU A 221 -5.57 -13.82 -23.75
N PHE A 222 -4.61 -14.61 -24.24
CA PHE A 222 -3.26 -14.66 -23.68
C PHE A 222 -2.50 -13.34 -23.86
N VAL A 223 -2.69 -12.63 -24.98
CA VAL A 223 -2.15 -11.27 -25.16
C VAL A 223 -2.75 -10.31 -24.12
N LEU A 224 -4.06 -10.34 -23.89
CA LEU A 224 -4.72 -9.53 -22.87
C LEU A 224 -4.20 -9.84 -21.46
N ILE A 225 -3.99 -11.12 -21.14
CA ILE A 225 -3.37 -11.54 -19.87
C ILE A 225 -1.96 -10.94 -19.74
N ALA A 226 -1.14 -11.01 -20.80
CA ALA A 226 0.20 -10.45 -20.79
C ALA A 226 0.22 -8.93 -20.55
N PHE A 227 -0.74 -8.19 -21.14
CA PHE A 227 -0.91 -6.76 -20.86
C PHE A 227 -1.35 -6.50 -19.41
N ALA A 228 -2.35 -7.22 -18.91
CA ALA A 228 -2.84 -7.09 -17.55
C ALA A 228 -1.76 -7.39 -16.50
N LEU A 229 -0.83 -8.30 -16.77
CA LEU A 229 0.29 -8.61 -15.87
C LEU A 229 1.29 -7.47 -15.72
N ARG A 230 1.37 -6.56 -16.69
CA ARG A 230 2.37 -5.49 -16.77
C ARG A 230 1.93 -4.21 -16.07
N GLU A 231 0.63 -3.93 -16.02
CA GLU A 231 0.09 -2.66 -15.51
C GLU A 231 0.33 -2.41 -14.01
N PRO A 232 0.10 -3.38 -13.09
CA PRO A 232 0.18 -3.09 -11.67
C PRO A 232 1.62 -3.20 -11.14
N THR A 233 2.11 -2.12 -10.55
CA THR A 233 3.47 -2.06 -9.99
C THR A 233 3.56 -2.81 -8.66
N ILE A 234 4.74 -3.36 -8.34
CA ILE A 234 5.00 -3.96 -7.01
C ILE A 234 4.77 -2.92 -5.92
N LEU A 235 5.03 -1.66 -6.25
CA LEU A 235 5.06 -0.57 -5.31
C LEU A 235 3.67 -0.21 -4.80
N ALA A 236 2.67 -0.27 -5.66
CA ALA A 236 1.29 -0.15 -5.23
C ALA A 236 0.92 -1.24 -4.23
N ARG A 237 1.38 -2.49 -4.44
CA ARG A 237 1.24 -3.54 -3.43
C ARG A 237 1.95 -3.15 -2.14
N ILE A 238 3.22 -2.76 -2.14
CA ILE A 238 3.99 -2.43 -0.93
C ILE A 238 3.38 -1.24 -0.15
N ILE A 239 2.98 -0.19 -0.85
CA ILE A 239 2.46 1.05 -0.26
C ILE A 239 1.02 0.84 0.24
N THR A 240 0.15 0.15 -0.51
CA THR A 240 -1.22 -0.14 -0.02
C THR A 240 -1.29 -1.28 1.01
N SER A 241 -0.28 -2.16 1.05
CA SER A 241 -0.15 -3.25 2.04
C SER A 241 0.24 -2.78 3.43
N GLY A 242 0.93 -1.65 3.53
CA GLY A 242 1.10 -1.00 4.82
C GLY A 242 -0.17 -0.22 5.11
N GLU A 243 -1.03 -0.76 5.96
CA GLU A 243 -2.03 0.04 6.68
C GLU A 243 -1.34 1.27 7.24
N ILE A 244 -1.53 2.40 6.58
CA ILE A 244 -1.25 3.71 7.13
C ILE A 244 -2.53 4.49 6.99
N VAL A 245 -3.39 4.20 7.95
CA VAL A 245 -4.29 5.21 8.44
C VAL A 245 -3.59 5.76 9.69
N SER A 246 -3.08 6.99 9.58
CA SER A 246 -2.65 7.85 10.70
C SER A 246 -2.03 7.10 11.90
N GLN A 247 -0.78 6.65 11.75
CA GLN A 247 -0.04 5.95 12.81
C GLN A 247 0.32 6.82 14.05
N VAL A 248 -0.12 8.07 14.08
CA VAL A 248 -0.12 8.90 15.29
C VAL A 248 -1.25 8.48 16.25
N VAL A 249 -2.30 7.81 15.77
CA VAL A 249 -3.47 7.37 16.56
C VAL A 249 -3.93 5.94 16.21
N SER A 250 -3.20 5.22 15.34
CA SER A 250 -3.54 3.83 15.00
C SER A 250 -2.94 2.84 16.00
N SER A 251 -3.82 2.24 16.79
CA SER A 251 -3.59 1.10 17.65
C SER A 251 -3.39 -0.19 16.83
N HIS A 252 -2.25 -0.33 16.16
CA HIS A 252 -1.71 -1.64 15.75
C HIS A 252 -0.41 -1.98 16.50
N SER A 253 0.03 -1.12 17.43
CA SER A 253 1.06 -1.47 18.39
C SER A 253 0.46 -2.29 19.53
N GLU A 254 1.16 -3.32 20.00
CA GLU A 254 0.90 -3.99 21.30
C GLU A 254 1.13 -3.04 22.51
N VAL A 255 1.37 -1.76 22.25
CA VAL A 255 1.89 -0.78 23.19
C VAL A 255 0.88 0.36 23.30
N ASP A 256 0.56 0.75 24.54
CA ASP A 256 -0.33 1.86 24.83
C ASP A 256 0.25 3.20 24.37
N ALA A 257 -0.60 4.14 23.96
CA ALA A 257 -0.22 5.51 23.65
C ALA A 257 -0.88 6.47 24.65
N ILE A 258 -0.15 7.50 25.09
CA ILE A 258 -0.64 8.58 25.93
C ILE A 258 -0.65 9.84 25.05
N VAL A 259 -1.79 10.50 24.93
CA VAL A 259 -2.01 11.66 24.07
C VAL A 259 -2.40 12.85 24.94
N LEU A 260 -1.58 13.89 24.92
CA LEU A 260 -1.82 15.15 25.61
C LEU A 260 -2.44 16.12 24.62
N TYR A 261 -3.61 16.68 24.94
CA TYR A 261 -4.29 17.69 24.14
C TYR A 261 -4.47 18.99 24.94
N ASN A 262 -4.59 20.14 24.27
CA ASN A 262 -4.74 21.44 24.95
C ASN A 262 -6.12 22.08 24.69
N THR A 263 -6.68 21.84 23.50
CA THR A 263 -7.94 22.46 23.08
C THR A 263 -9.01 21.41 22.80
N GLU A 264 -10.29 21.81 22.91
CA GLU A 264 -11.42 20.96 22.48
C GLU A 264 -11.33 20.59 20.99
N SER A 265 -10.71 21.44 20.15
CA SER A 265 -10.45 21.13 18.75
C SER A 265 -9.45 20.00 18.57
N ASP A 266 -8.38 19.96 19.38
CA ASP A 266 -7.40 18.85 19.36
C ASP A 266 -8.06 17.55 19.77
N ARG A 267 -8.86 17.62 20.85
CA ARG A 267 -9.66 16.51 21.36
C ARG A 267 -10.64 16.01 20.29
N ARG A 268 -11.34 16.90 19.60
CA ARG A 268 -12.25 16.56 18.49
C ARG A 268 -11.49 15.86 17.36
N LYS A 269 -10.36 16.42 16.89
CA LYS A 269 -9.55 15.85 15.81
C LYS A 269 -9.02 14.46 16.17
N LEU A 270 -8.59 14.27 17.42
CA LEU A 270 -8.17 12.97 17.96
C LEU A 270 -9.31 11.93 17.88
N VAL A 271 -10.50 12.30 18.34
CA VAL A 271 -11.67 11.41 18.36
C VAL A 271 -12.13 11.05 16.94
N GLU A 272 -12.26 12.04 16.06
CA GLU A 272 -12.66 11.83 14.66
C GLU A 272 -11.68 10.92 13.95
N THR A 273 -10.37 11.17 14.11
CA THR A 273 -9.32 10.35 13.52
C THR A 273 -9.34 8.93 14.08
N PHE A 274 -9.48 8.77 15.40
CA PHE A 274 -9.55 7.47 16.06
C PHE A 274 -10.74 6.62 15.57
N VAL A 275 -11.92 7.24 15.46
CA VAL A 275 -13.13 6.55 15.03
C VAL A 275 -13.07 6.21 13.54
N MET A 276 -12.68 7.16 12.69
CA MET A 276 -12.54 6.95 11.26
C MET A 276 -11.54 5.84 10.95
N ASP A 277 -10.41 5.82 11.66
CA ASP A 277 -9.41 4.77 11.54
C ASP A 277 -9.99 3.40 11.91
N GLY A 278 -10.67 3.30 13.05
CA GLY A 278 -11.27 2.05 13.51
C GLY A 278 -12.30 1.48 12.54
N LEU A 279 -13.20 2.33 12.05
CA LEU A 279 -14.19 1.93 11.07
C LEU A 279 -13.55 1.53 9.74
N SER A 280 -12.51 2.25 9.29
CA SER A 280 -11.80 1.96 8.04
C SER A 280 -11.00 0.66 8.07
N THR A 281 -10.50 0.26 9.24
CA THR A 281 -9.77 -1.00 9.49
C THR A 281 -10.70 -2.15 9.90
N GLY A 282 -12.00 -1.88 10.01
CA GLY A 282 -13.01 -2.87 10.38
C GLY A 282 -12.94 -3.33 11.84
N GLN A 283 -12.40 -2.50 12.73
CA GLN A 283 -12.34 -2.73 14.18
C GLN A 283 -13.61 -2.22 14.88
N ASP A 284 -13.96 -2.82 16.02
CA ASP A 284 -14.97 -2.25 16.91
C ASP A 284 -14.35 -1.14 17.76
N VAL A 285 -15.01 0.02 17.81
CA VAL A 285 -14.45 1.24 18.44
C VAL A 285 -15.14 1.49 19.77
N VAL A 286 -14.37 1.58 20.85
CA VAL A 286 -14.90 1.97 22.15
C VAL A 286 -14.20 3.20 22.71
N CYS A 287 -15.00 4.22 23.03
CA CYS A 287 -14.55 5.44 23.69
C CYS A 287 -15.07 5.44 25.12
N ARG A 288 -14.16 5.35 26.10
CA ARG A 288 -14.47 5.56 27.51
C ARG A 288 -14.22 7.02 27.86
N VAL A 289 -15.25 7.69 28.34
CA VAL A 289 -15.22 9.13 28.61
C VAL A 289 -15.89 9.43 29.94
N THR A 290 -15.62 10.59 30.55
CA THR A 290 -16.36 11.04 31.73
C THR A 290 -17.83 11.26 31.38
N LYS A 291 -18.74 11.15 32.36
CA LYS A 291 -20.18 11.25 32.11
C LYS A 291 -20.60 12.61 31.54
N SER A 292 -19.88 13.67 31.92
CA SER A 292 -20.03 15.02 31.39
C SER A 292 -19.74 15.11 29.89
N GLU A 293 -18.85 14.26 29.38
CA GLU A 293 -18.31 14.35 28.01
C GLU A 293 -19.03 13.44 26.99
N VAL A 294 -19.94 12.58 27.47
CA VAL A 294 -20.79 11.75 26.59
C VAL A 294 -21.55 12.58 25.53
N PRO A 295 -22.15 13.75 25.86
CA PRO A 295 -22.79 14.61 24.87
C PRO A 295 -21.83 15.16 23.82
N PHE A 296 -20.62 15.59 24.20
CA PHE A 296 -19.59 16.07 23.27
C PHE A 296 -19.23 14.97 22.25
N TYR A 297 -18.91 13.78 22.73
CA TYR A 297 -18.58 12.64 21.87
C TYR A 297 -19.73 12.25 20.94
N ARG A 298 -20.99 12.30 21.42
CA ARG A 298 -22.17 12.06 20.57
C ARG A 298 -22.35 13.15 19.51
N ALA A 299 -22.01 14.40 19.81
CA ALA A 299 -22.10 15.51 18.87
C ALA A 299 -21.03 15.37 17.77
N VAL A 300 -19.78 15.09 18.15
CA VAL A 300 -18.67 14.84 17.21
C VAL A 300 -19.04 13.73 16.23
N LEU A 301 -19.54 12.59 16.71
CA LEU A 301 -19.94 11.47 15.87
C LEU A 301 -21.14 11.76 14.93
N LYS A 302 -21.95 12.79 15.23
CA LYS A 302 -23.08 13.22 14.39
C LYS A 302 -22.70 14.27 13.35
N SER A 303 -21.65 15.06 13.60
CA SER A 303 -21.25 16.19 12.75
C SER A 303 -20.24 15.83 11.67
N SER A 304 -19.51 14.73 11.81
CA SER A 304 -18.52 14.31 10.81
C SER A 304 -19.19 13.51 9.68
N ASP A 305 -18.66 13.59 8.45
CA ASP A 305 -19.02 12.75 7.28
C ASP A 305 -18.59 11.26 7.48
N LEU A 306 -18.88 10.71 8.67
CA LEU A 306 -18.66 9.33 9.02
C LEU A 306 -19.63 8.48 8.19
N PRO A 307 -19.17 7.42 7.52
CA PRO A 307 -20.05 6.53 6.77
C PRO A 307 -21.14 6.01 7.71
N ASP A 308 -22.39 6.21 7.28
CA ASP A 308 -23.62 6.01 8.06
C ASP A 308 -23.49 4.82 9.02
N ALA A 309 -23.29 5.10 10.32
CA ALA A 309 -23.03 4.10 11.35
C ALA A 309 -24.22 3.12 11.52
N SER A 310 -25.34 3.41 10.86
CA SER A 310 -26.53 2.56 10.75
C SER A 310 -26.41 1.44 9.71
N ALA A 311 -25.54 1.58 8.70
CA ALA A 311 -25.38 0.61 7.59
C ALA A 311 -24.19 -0.35 7.79
N SER A 312 -23.23 0.02 8.65
CA SER A 312 -22.11 -0.83 9.06
C SER A 312 -22.59 -1.82 10.14
N ARG A 313 -22.33 -3.12 9.95
CA ARG A 313 -22.64 -4.18 10.94
C ARG A 313 -21.82 -4.08 12.24
N ARG A 314 -21.01 -3.02 12.43
CA ARG A 314 -20.02 -2.83 13.52
C ARG A 314 -20.20 -1.46 14.19
N ARG A 315 -20.03 -1.43 15.52
CA ARG A 315 -20.55 -0.38 16.41
C ARG A 315 -19.45 0.50 17.01
N VAL A 316 -19.66 1.82 17.00
CA VAL A 316 -18.95 2.76 17.88
C VAL A 316 -19.71 2.80 19.21
N THR A 317 -19.05 2.47 20.32
CA THR A 317 -19.66 2.46 21.66
C THR A 317 -19.02 3.51 22.55
N ILE A 318 -19.84 4.41 23.10
CA ILE A 318 -19.39 5.39 24.11
C ILE A 318 -19.79 4.86 25.48
N LEU A 319 -18.82 4.70 26.39
CA LEU A 319 -19.03 4.21 27.75
C LEU A 319 -18.61 5.27 28.77
N PRO A 320 -19.44 5.59 29.78
CA PRO A 320 -19.01 6.41 30.89
C PRO A 320 -17.98 5.67 31.75
N ILE A 321 -16.87 6.33 32.05
CA ILE A 321 -15.76 5.81 32.86
C ILE A 321 -16.21 5.46 34.30
N GLU A 322 -17.15 6.23 34.84
CA GLU A 322 -17.67 6.12 36.22
C GLU A 322 -18.44 4.83 36.52
N PHE A 323 -18.72 4.00 35.50
CA PHE A 323 -19.47 2.75 35.64
C PHE A 323 -18.59 1.49 35.77
N ALA A 324 -17.29 1.62 35.95
CA ALA A 324 -16.40 0.49 36.22
C ALA A 324 -15.98 0.52 37.71
N PRO A 325 -16.61 -0.24 38.65
CA PRO A 325 -17.17 -1.58 38.47
C PRO A 325 -18.46 -1.88 39.27
N ALA A 326 -19.51 -2.33 38.61
CA ALA A 326 -20.38 -3.34 39.19
C ALA A 326 -20.47 -4.47 38.18
N LEU A 327 -19.91 -5.63 38.52
CA LEU A 327 -20.34 -6.90 37.94
C LEU A 327 -21.86 -7.02 38.18
N SER A 328 -22.68 -6.46 37.31
CA SER A 328 -24.02 -6.96 37.07
C SER A 328 -24.01 -7.54 35.67
N SER A 329 -24.00 -8.87 35.66
CA SER A 329 -24.00 -9.82 34.56
C SER A 329 -25.14 -9.65 33.55
N ASN A 330 -25.88 -8.54 33.54
CA ASN A 330 -27.23 -8.52 32.96
C ASN A 330 -27.52 -7.36 31.98
N VAL A 331 -26.53 -6.56 31.54
CA VAL A 331 -26.82 -5.42 30.62
C VAL A 331 -26.03 -5.41 29.32
N TYR A 332 -24.95 -6.19 29.19
CA TYR A 332 -24.27 -6.38 27.91
C TYR A 332 -24.08 -7.87 27.66
N ASP A 333 -24.56 -8.34 26.52
CA ASP A 333 -24.36 -9.70 26.03
C ASP A 333 -22.84 -9.88 25.78
N GLN A 334 -22.15 -10.46 26.76
CA GLN A 334 -20.68 -10.55 26.84
C GLN A 334 -20.09 -11.50 25.78
N SER A 335 -20.92 -12.13 24.95
CA SER A 335 -20.54 -12.97 23.81
C SER A 335 -20.18 -12.21 22.53
N ASP A 336 -20.47 -10.91 22.45
CA ASP A 336 -20.24 -10.08 21.24
C ASP A 336 -18.89 -9.33 21.22
N LEU A 337 -18.03 -9.53 22.22
CA LEU A 337 -16.73 -8.87 22.32
C LEU A 337 -15.72 -9.49 21.34
N SER A 338 -15.76 -9.01 20.10
CA SER A 338 -14.80 -9.24 19.03
C SER A 338 -13.35 -9.11 19.50
N ARG A 339 -12.48 -10.04 19.08
CA ARG A 339 -11.01 -10.00 19.28
C ARG A 339 -10.33 -8.78 18.64
N ASN A 340 -11.05 -7.99 17.84
CA ASN A 340 -10.52 -6.88 17.05
C ASN A 340 -11.14 -5.53 17.49
N ARG A 341 -10.99 -5.19 18.77
CA ARG A 341 -11.51 -3.96 19.40
C ARG A 341 -10.39 -2.97 19.70
N ARG A 342 -10.62 -1.69 19.39
CA ARG A 342 -9.77 -0.57 19.80
C ARG A 342 -10.43 0.24 20.93
N GLU A 343 -9.61 0.77 21.83
CA GLU A 343 -10.09 1.51 23.00
C GLU A 343 -9.37 2.85 23.17
N LEU A 344 -10.18 3.92 23.25
CA LEU A 344 -9.77 5.27 23.64
C LEU A 344 -10.33 5.53 25.04
N VAL A 345 -9.47 5.89 25.99
CA VAL A 345 -9.85 6.31 27.34
C VAL A 345 -9.47 7.76 27.49
N ASP A 346 -10.48 8.63 27.57
CA ASP A 346 -10.30 10.06 27.71
C ASP A 346 -10.51 10.48 29.16
N LEU A 347 -9.40 10.87 29.78
CA LEU A 347 -9.30 11.23 31.19
C LEU A 347 -9.62 12.70 31.44
N ASP A 348 -9.80 13.52 30.40
CA ASP A 348 -10.20 14.91 30.55
C ASP A 348 -9.34 15.68 31.57
N ASP A 349 -9.98 16.42 32.48
CA ASP A 349 -9.34 17.13 33.61
C ASP A 349 -9.56 16.39 34.95
N LEU A 350 -9.50 15.06 34.95
CA LEU A 350 -9.68 14.26 36.18
C LEU A 350 -8.56 14.51 37.20
N SER A 351 -8.91 14.48 38.49
CA SER A 351 -7.92 14.54 39.58
C SER A 351 -7.02 13.29 39.60
N LEU A 352 -5.82 13.43 40.19
CA LEU A 352 -4.84 12.34 40.31
C LEU A 352 -5.43 11.09 40.99
N GLU A 353 -6.15 11.28 42.11
CA GLU A 353 -6.77 10.20 42.89
C GLU A 353 -7.79 9.43 42.06
N ARG A 354 -8.69 10.15 41.38
CA ARG A 354 -9.74 9.55 40.57
C ARG A 354 -9.18 8.85 39.34
N THR A 355 -8.12 9.41 38.76
CA THR A 355 -7.40 8.80 37.64
C THR A 355 -6.74 7.48 38.06
N GLN A 356 -6.15 7.41 39.25
CA GLN A 356 -5.57 6.18 39.77
C GLN A 356 -6.61 5.06 39.96
N GLU A 357 -7.80 5.39 40.47
CA GLU A 357 -8.93 4.45 40.59
C GLU A 357 -9.39 3.92 39.22
N ILE A 358 -9.51 4.81 38.24
CA ILE A 358 -9.94 4.47 36.87
C ILE A 358 -8.90 3.60 36.18
N ILE A 359 -7.61 3.96 36.24
CA ILE A 359 -6.55 3.13 35.66
C ILE A 359 -6.57 1.76 36.36
N GLY A 360 -6.76 1.70 37.68
CA GLY A 360 -6.94 0.47 38.45
C GLY A 360 -8.09 -0.41 37.98
N SER A 361 -9.29 0.15 37.80
CA SER A 361 -10.48 -0.60 37.38
C SER A 361 -10.41 -1.08 35.94
N VAL A 362 -9.88 -0.25 35.04
CA VAL A 362 -9.72 -0.59 33.62
C VAL A 362 -8.65 -1.68 33.44
N THR A 363 -7.56 -1.64 34.20
CA THR A 363 -6.49 -2.66 34.14
C THR A 363 -6.85 -3.97 34.85
N ALA A 364 -7.61 -3.94 35.95
CA ALA A 364 -8.12 -5.16 36.58
C ALA A 364 -9.07 -5.95 35.65
N SER A 365 -9.77 -5.25 34.75
CA SER A 365 -10.53 -5.85 33.66
C SER A 365 -9.64 -6.46 32.56
N ASP A 366 -8.36 -6.10 32.47
CA ASP A 366 -7.43 -6.64 31.47
C ASP A 366 -6.83 -7.99 31.98
N ASP A 367 -6.49 -8.10 33.27
CA ASP A 367 -5.89 -9.30 33.88
C ASP A 367 -6.83 -10.52 33.95
N ALA A 368 -8.15 -10.28 34.07
CA ALA A 368 -9.14 -11.36 34.13
C ALA A 368 -9.39 -12.06 32.77
N PHE A 369 -9.00 -11.44 31.66
CA PHE A 369 -9.37 -11.87 30.29
C PHE A 369 -8.18 -12.37 29.44
N GLY A 370 -6.99 -12.43 30.04
CA GLY A 370 -5.73 -12.96 29.51
C GLY A 370 -5.65 -13.06 27.98
N ARG A 371 -5.11 -12.04 27.28
CA ARG A 371 -4.90 -12.11 25.82
C ARG A 371 -3.99 -11.01 25.27
N GLU A 372 -3.33 -11.34 24.16
CA GLU A 372 -2.70 -10.44 23.20
C GLU A 372 -3.54 -9.16 23.01
N ARG A 373 -3.03 -8.03 23.52
CA ARG A 373 -3.77 -6.77 23.61
C ARG A 373 -3.34 -5.81 22.49
N ILE A 374 -4.31 -5.29 21.76
CA ILE A 374 -4.14 -4.12 20.90
C ILE A 374 -3.97 -2.90 21.84
N GLY A 375 -2.91 -2.11 21.65
CA GLY A 375 -2.59 -0.96 22.52
C GLY A 375 -3.72 0.05 22.63
N ARG A 376 -3.99 0.53 23.85
CA ARG A 376 -5.02 1.54 24.16
C ARG A 376 -4.46 2.95 24.03
N ILE A 377 -5.34 3.89 23.72
CA ILE A 377 -5.01 5.32 23.74
C ILE A 377 -5.57 5.94 25.02
N TRP A 378 -4.70 6.54 25.81
CA TRP A 378 -5.03 7.37 26.96
C TRP A 378 -4.96 8.83 26.53
N ALA A 379 -6.08 9.53 26.47
CA ALA A 379 -6.11 10.96 26.19
C ALA A 379 -6.27 11.74 27.49
N MET A 380 -5.58 12.87 27.63
CA MET A 380 -5.74 13.80 28.74
C MET A 380 -5.42 15.23 28.33
N ASN A 381 -5.98 16.19 29.05
CA ASN A 381 -5.62 17.58 28.89
C ASN A 381 -4.19 17.85 29.43
N VAL A 382 -3.43 18.74 28.78
CA VAL A 382 -2.09 19.18 29.21
C VAL A 382 -2.12 19.86 30.58
N GLU A 383 -3.20 20.57 30.92
CA GLU A 383 -3.38 21.13 32.27
C GLU A 383 -3.49 20.02 33.32
N GLY A 384 -4.19 18.92 33.02
CA GLY A 384 -4.25 17.72 33.85
C GLY A 384 -2.94 16.92 33.88
N ALA A 385 -2.14 16.95 32.81
CA ALA A 385 -0.86 16.24 32.72
C ALA A 385 0.21 16.76 33.69
N GLN A 386 0.15 18.04 34.08
CA GLN A 386 1.06 18.63 35.08
C GLN A 386 0.83 18.09 36.50
N ALA A 387 -0.32 17.45 36.78
CA ALA A 387 -0.70 16.97 38.12
C ALA A 387 -0.11 15.60 38.51
N GLY A 388 0.93 15.10 37.83
CA GLY A 388 1.57 13.80 38.11
C GLY A 388 0.89 12.58 37.48
N ILE A 389 -0.19 12.78 36.71
CA ILE A 389 -0.94 11.71 36.02
C ILE A 389 -0.10 11.08 34.89
N LEU A 390 0.66 11.90 34.16
CA LEU A 390 1.56 11.41 33.11
C LEU A 390 2.65 10.49 33.69
N ASP A 391 3.19 10.85 34.84
CA ASP A 391 4.18 10.03 35.56
C ASP A 391 3.57 8.71 36.03
N LEU A 392 2.31 8.72 36.49
CA LEU A 392 1.59 7.48 36.87
C LEU A 392 1.40 6.53 35.68
N LEU A 393 0.95 7.04 34.52
CA LEU A 393 0.76 6.20 33.33
C LEU A 393 2.09 5.69 32.78
N THR A 394 3.13 6.52 32.79
CA THR A 394 4.47 6.15 32.31
C THR A 394 5.15 5.17 33.26
N ALA A 395 5.02 5.34 34.57
CA ALA A 395 5.54 4.38 35.57
C ALA A 395 4.86 3.01 35.46
N ARG A 396 3.56 2.98 35.13
CA ARG A 396 2.79 1.75 35.02
C ARG A 396 3.00 1.03 33.69
N ASN A 397 3.22 1.76 32.61
CA ASN A 397 3.62 1.21 31.31
C ASN A 397 4.80 1.99 30.73
N PRO A 398 6.05 1.63 31.08
CA PRO A 398 7.25 2.35 30.63
C PRO A 398 7.49 2.32 29.12
N ARG A 399 6.82 1.42 28.41
CA ARG A 399 6.88 1.34 26.95
C ARG A 399 5.87 2.25 26.26
N SER A 400 4.96 2.88 27.01
CA SER A 400 3.90 3.71 26.44
C SER A 400 4.47 4.90 25.65
N ARG A 401 3.86 5.20 24.49
CA ARG A 401 4.27 6.33 23.67
C ARG A 401 3.58 7.59 24.15
N VAL A 402 4.32 8.57 24.67
CA VAL A 402 3.77 9.89 25.00
C VAL A 402 3.77 10.76 23.73
N ILE A 403 2.60 11.32 23.40
CA ILE A 403 2.37 12.23 22.28
C ILE A 403 1.86 13.53 22.88
N ASP A 404 2.70 14.57 22.85
CA ASP A 404 2.32 15.91 23.27
C ASP A 404 1.84 16.69 22.04
N LEU A 405 0.52 16.72 21.82
CA LEU A 405 -0.06 17.49 20.72
C LEU A 405 0.15 19.01 20.95
N ALA A 406 0.27 19.46 22.19
CA ALA A 406 0.23 20.88 22.53
C ALA A 406 1.57 21.60 22.39
N ARG A 407 2.69 20.99 22.82
CA ARG A 407 4.00 21.66 22.75
C ARG A 407 4.65 21.63 21.39
N GLN A 408 4.26 20.69 20.52
CA GLN A 408 4.99 20.43 19.27
C GLN A 408 4.25 20.88 18.00
N GLN A 409 3.02 21.38 18.14
CA GLN A 409 2.09 21.73 17.05
C GLN A 409 2.59 22.78 16.05
N ASP A 410 3.52 23.65 16.45
CA ASP A 410 4.06 24.70 15.58
C ASP A 410 5.62 24.71 15.59
N THR A 411 6.27 23.59 15.93
CA THR A 411 7.73 23.57 16.20
C THR A 411 8.58 24.02 15.00
N PHE A 412 8.16 23.67 13.79
CA PHE A 412 8.80 24.04 12.54
C PHE A 412 8.25 25.34 11.98
N SER A 413 6.92 25.51 11.92
CA SER A 413 6.27 26.71 11.40
C SER A 413 6.63 27.96 12.20
N ASN A 414 6.82 27.85 13.52
CA ASN A 414 7.32 28.96 14.35
C ASN A 414 8.74 29.40 13.95
N LEU A 415 9.59 28.52 13.41
CA LEU A 415 10.92 28.92 12.89
C LEU A 415 10.80 29.89 11.71
N LEU A 416 9.64 29.88 11.05
CA LEU A 416 9.30 30.74 9.92
C LEU A 416 8.44 31.94 10.34
N GLY A 417 8.13 32.08 11.63
CA GLY A 417 7.15 33.08 12.12
C GLY A 417 5.71 32.76 11.69
N LEU A 418 5.42 31.51 11.33
CA LEU A 418 4.11 31.04 10.89
C LEU A 418 3.49 30.10 11.94
N LYS A 419 2.23 29.75 11.70
CA LYS A 419 1.51 28.67 12.37
C LYS A 419 1.41 27.45 11.45
N HIS A 420 1.05 26.30 12.00
CA HIS A 420 0.94 25.06 11.24
C HIS A 420 0.08 25.19 9.97
N HIS A 421 -1.08 25.84 10.07
CA HIS A 421 -1.96 26.07 8.92
C HIS A 421 -1.31 26.88 7.78
N GLY A 422 -0.31 27.72 8.09
CA GLY A 422 0.42 28.53 7.13
C GLY A 422 1.44 27.76 6.30
N ILE A 423 1.79 26.53 6.69
CA ILE A 423 2.71 25.66 5.94
C ILE A 423 1.98 24.54 5.18
N LEU A 424 0.67 24.36 5.40
CA LEU A 424 -0.10 23.30 4.75
C LEU A 424 -0.23 23.53 3.24
N GLY A 425 0.06 22.50 2.44
CA GLY A 425 0.01 22.56 0.97
C GLY A 425 1.11 23.41 0.33
N THR A 426 2.13 23.82 1.10
CA THR A 426 3.23 24.65 0.58
C THR A 426 4.39 23.80 0.05
N ARG A 427 5.11 24.32 -0.95
CA ARG A 427 6.39 23.77 -1.43
C ARG A 427 7.54 24.59 -0.86
N LEU A 428 8.25 23.97 0.08
CA LEU A 428 9.37 24.51 0.84
C LEU A 428 10.68 23.97 0.25
N LEU A 429 11.63 24.86 -0.04
CA LEU A 429 13.01 24.51 -0.35
C LEU A 429 13.90 24.80 0.87
N LEU A 430 14.68 23.82 1.30
CA LEU A 430 15.73 23.99 2.31
C LEU A 430 17.10 23.78 1.67
N GLU A 431 17.80 24.87 1.44
CA GLU A 431 19.21 24.86 1.09
C GLU A 431 20.04 24.73 2.37
N TYR A 432 20.97 23.77 2.41
CA TYR A 432 21.79 23.52 3.59
C TYR A 432 23.27 23.39 3.27
N GLU A 433 24.11 23.82 4.22
CA GLU A 433 25.54 23.51 4.24
C GLU A 433 25.75 22.10 4.82
N PRO A 434 26.54 21.21 4.19
CA PRO A 434 26.68 19.82 4.62
C PRO A 434 27.37 19.65 5.98
N THR A 435 28.07 20.67 6.46
CA THR A 435 28.69 20.70 7.79
C THR A 435 27.73 21.15 8.89
N SER A 436 26.52 21.59 8.54
CA SER A 436 25.49 22.02 9.47
C SER A 436 24.58 20.85 9.89
N ASN A 437 23.95 20.98 11.07
CA ASN A 437 23.00 20.00 11.63
C ASN A 437 21.59 20.16 11.02
N TYR A 438 21.48 20.09 9.70
CA TYR A 438 20.23 20.36 8.97
C TYR A 438 19.12 19.35 9.30
N GLU A 439 19.48 18.16 9.75
CA GLU A 439 18.55 17.14 10.22
C GLU A 439 17.69 17.63 11.39
N GLU A 440 18.15 18.61 12.18
CA GLU A 440 17.35 19.23 13.24
C GLU A 440 16.09 19.92 12.66
N VAL A 441 16.21 20.57 11.50
CA VAL A 441 15.08 21.21 10.82
C VAL A 441 14.08 20.16 10.36
N VAL A 442 14.58 19.04 9.83
CA VAL A 442 13.75 17.89 9.42
C VAL A 442 13.04 17.28 10.62
N GLN A 443 13.72 17.13 11.76
CA GLN A 443 13.10 16.64 13.00
C GLN A 443 11.97 17.55 13.46
N LYS A 444 12.15 18.87 13.43
CA LYS A 444 11.09 19.82 13.81
C LYS A 444 9.90 19.72 12.85
N PHE A 445 10.15 19.59 11.55
CA PHE A 445 9.10 19.39 10.54
C PHE A 445 8.31 18.11 10.81
N VAL A 446 8.99 16.98 10.98
CA VAL A 446 8.36 15.68 11.24
C VAL A 446 7.56 15.72 12.55
N LYS A 447 8.14 16.25 13.62
CA LYS A 447 7.48 16.37 14.93
C LYS A 447 6.23 17.23 14.87
N GLU A 448 6.25 18.33 14.12
CA GLU A 448 5.08 19.19 13.94
C GLU A 448 3.92 18.46 13.25
N PHE A 449 4.18 17.76 12.15
CA PHE A 449 3.14 16.98 11.47
C PHE A 449 2.62 15.85 12.37
N GLN A 450 3.50 15.16 13.10
CA GLN A 450 3.09 14.14 14.07
C GLN A 450 2.24 14.74 15.19
N ALA A 451 2.61 15.89 15.74
CA ALA A 451 1.85 16.59 16.78
C ALA A 451 0.47 17.08 16.29
N ASN A 452 0.32 17.28 14.98
CA ASN A 452 -0.96 17.61 14.35
C ASN A 452 -1.75 16.38 13.87
N VAL A 453 -1.30 15.15 14.19
CA VAL A 453 -1.95 13.89 13.77
C VAL A 453 -1.94 13.71 12.24
N GLU A 454 -0.89 14.20 11.59
CA GLU A 454 -0.72 14.16 10.15
C GLU A 454 0.37 13.14 9.77
N SER A 455 0.25 12.56 8.58
CA SER A 455 1.19 11.54 8.13
C SER A 455 2.45 12.18 7.59
N VAL A 456 3.61 11.52 7.76
CA VAL A 456 4.87 12.00 7.19
C VAL A 456 5.55 10.90 6.41
N ALA A 457 6.02 11.25 5.22
CA ALA A 457 6.88 10.42 4.40
C ALA A 457 8.23 11.09 4.14
N ILE A 458 9.30 10.30 4.13
CA ILE A 458 10.66 10.77 3.93
C ILE A 458 11.29 9.98 2.80
N PHE A 459 11.76 10.69 1.77
CA PHE A 459 12.54 10.15 0.66
C PHE A 459 14.01 10.52 0.90
N THR A 460 14.84 9.52 1.22
CA THR A 460 16.24 9.71 1.63
C THR A 460 17.16 8.63 1.07
N ASN A 461 18.48 8.83 1.15
CA ASN A 461 19.48 7.82 0.80
C ASN A 461 19.86 7.00 2.04
N ALA A 462 20.10 5.69 1.89
CA ALA A 462 20.43 4.80 3.02
C ALA A 462 21.69 5.19 3.83
N GLY A 463 22.53 6.12 3.34
CA GLY A 463 23.72 6.62 4.03
C GLY A 463 23.55 7.99 4.73
N SER A 464 22.42 8.67 4.53
CA SER A 464 22.18 10.04 4.99
C SER A 464 22.03 10.15 6.52
N PRO A 465 22.43 11.30 7.13
CA PRO A 465 22.05 11.65 8.51
C PRO A 465 20.53 11.52 8.76
N VAL A 466 19.69 11.98 7.83
CA VAL A 466 18.23 11.86 7.91
C VAL A 466 17.80 10.39 7.96
N TYR A 467 18.39 9.51 7.15
CA TYR A 467 18.08 8.08 7.22
C TYR A 467 18.41 7.50 8.61
N ARG A 468 19.57 7.84 9.17
CA ARG A 468 19.97 7.34 10.50
C ARG A 468 18.99 7.78 11.59
N GLU A 469 18.60 9.05 11.57
CA GLU A 469 17.68 9.63 12.53
C GLU A 469 16.29 8.96 12.52
N PHE A 470 15.77 8.66 11.33
CA PHE A 470 14.39 8.19 11.17
C PHE A 470 14.23 6.69 10.90
N SER A 471 15.32 5.95 10.67
CA SER A 471 15.25 4.51 10.36
C SER A 471 14.60 3.69 11.48
N GLU A 472 14.84 4.03 12.74
CA GLU A 472 14.26 3.31 13.88
C GLU A 472 12.92 3.90 14.35
N GLN A 473 12.54 5.07 13.81
CA GLN A 473 11.32 5.75 14.21
C GLN A 473 10.11 5.08 13.55
N ARG A 474 9.14 4.71 14.40
CA ARG A 474 7.84 4.23 13.94
C ARG A 474 7.00 5.41 13.47
N ASN A 475 5.96 5.17 12.67
CA ASN A 475 4.96 6.17 12.25
C ASN A 475 5.49 7.20 11.22
N ILE A 476 6.54 6.85 10.51
CA ILE A 476 7.09 7.60 9.37
C ILE A 476 7.24 6.62 8.22
N ARG A 477 6.77 6.99 7.03
CA ARG A 477 7.04 6.23 5.80
C ARG A 477 8.42 6.60 5.28
N LEU A 478 9.37 5.69 5.40
CA LEU A 478 10.72 5.92 4.91
C LEU A 478 10.92 5.22 3.55
N PHE A 479 11.16 6.00 2.51
CA PHE A 479 11.60 5.54 1.20
C PHE A 479 13.11 5.76 1.10
N SER A 480 13.86 4.66 1.23
CA SER A 480 15.31 4.67 1.18
C SER A 480 15.82 4.27 -0.20
N PHE A 481 16.67 5.09 -0.82
CA PHE A 481 17.27 4.77 -2.10
C PHE A 481 18.60 4.03 -1.91
N SER A 482 18.84 3.03 -2.75
CA SER A 482 20.08 2.25 -2.73
C SER A 482 20.52 1.81 -4.11
N THR A 483 21.82 1.91 -4.37
CA THR A 483 22.49 1.27 -5.52
C THR A 483 22.47 -0.26 -5.47
N LYS A 484 22.21 -0.86 -4.30
CA LYS A 484 22.29 -2.32 -4.10
C LYS A 484 21.01 -3.07 -4.47
N THR A 485 19.95 -2.37 -4.86
CA THR A 485 18.70 -2.99 -5.28
C THR A 485 18.29 -2.58 -6.69
N SER A 486 17.74 -3.53 -7.45
CA SER A 486 17.17 -3.31 -8.78
C SER A 486 15.64 -3.34 -8.79
N THR A 487 15.00 -3.66 -7.67
CA THR A 487 13.54 -3.74 -7.53
C THR A 487 13.09 -3.21 -6.17
N PRO A 488 11.92 -2.54 -6.07
CA PRO A 488 11.37 -2.14 -4.80
C PRO A 488 11.22 -3.32 -3.84
N SER A 489 11.60 -3.12 -2.58
CA SER A 489 11.44 -4.15 -1.55
C SER A 489 11.06 -3.53 -0.21
N ARG A 490 10.23 -4.24 0.55
CA ARG A 490 9.81 -3.82 1.89
C ARG A 490 10.85 -4.34 2.89
N ILE A 491 11.45 -3.44 3.67
CA ILE A 491 12.36 -3.81 4.77
C ILE A 491 11.55 -4.00 6.06
N SER A 492 10.64 -3.07 6.34
CA SER A 492 9.72 -3.11 7.48
C SER A 492 8.34 -2.57 7.11
N ASN A 493 7.44 -2.43 8.07
CA ASN A 493 6.13 -1.85 7.79
C ASN A 493 6.21 -0.38 7.34
N GLU A 494 7.22 0.31 7.84
CA GLU A 494 7.52 1.73 7.73
C GLU A 494 8.55 2.00 6.62
N GLN A 495 9.44 1.05 6.33
CA GLN A 495 10.55 1.23 5.39
C GLN A 495 10.36 0.50 4.06
N VAL A 496 10.52 1.24 2.98
CA VAL A 496 10.57 0.76 1.60
C VAL A 496 11.93 1.10 1.00
N LEU A 497 12.57 0.13 0.38
CA LEU A 497 13.82 0.30 -0.36
C LEU A 497 13.51 0.48 -1.85
N LEU A 498 14.02 1.55 -2.45
CA LEU A 498 13.86 1.90 -3.85
C LEU A 498 15.21 1.87 -4.60
N PRO A 499 15.21 1.48 -5.89
CA PRO A 499 16.41 1.61 -6.73
C PRO A 499 16.76 3.09 -6.99
N GLU A 500 18.01 3.47 -6.75
CA GLU A 500 18.48 4.86 -6.91
C GLU A 500 18.39 5.40 -8.35
N ARG A 501 18.47 4.51 -9.35
CA ARG A 501 18.54 4.90 -10.77
C ARG A 501 17.20 4.88 -11.51
N ASP A 502 16.11 4.49 -10.87
CA ASP A 502 14.82 4.33 -11.52
C ASP A 502 13.84 5.42 -11.07
N THR A 503 13.89 6.57 -11.76
CA THR A 503 13.04 7.73 -11.44
C THR A 503 11.56 7.47 -11.68
N SER A 504 11.22 6.57 -12.60
CA SER A 504 9.83 6.16 -12.82
C SER A 504 9.27 5.48 -11.58
N LEU A 505 10.06 4.65 -10.89
CA LEU A 505 9.66 4.06 -9.62
C LEU A 505 9.56 5.09 -8.49
N LEU A 506 10.38 6.13 -8.49
CA LEU A 506 10.25 7.24 -7.54
C LEU A 506 8.93 8.00 -7.75
N LEU A 507 8.62 8.36 -8.99
CA LEU A 507 7.37 9.05 -9.32
C LEU A 507 6.15 8.19 -8.98
N ASP A 508 6.19 6.89 -9.30
CA ASP A 508 5.16 5.93 -8.87
C ASP A 508 5.07 5.84 -7.34
N ALA A 509 6.20 5.91 -6.61
CA ALA A 509 6.19 5.90 -5.14
C ALA A 509 5.43 7.09 -4.56
N VAL A 510 5.69 8.28 -5.11
CA VAL A 510 5.04 9.52 -4.70
C VAL A 510 3.55 9.49 -5.06
N ASP A 511 3.20 9.09 -6.28
CA ASP A 511 1.80 8.97 -6.73
C ASP A 511 1.02 8.00 -5.81
N LYS A 512 1.55 6.80 -5.57
CA LYS A 512 0.90 5.80 -4.70
C LYS A 512 0.84 6.24 -3.24
N LEU A 513 1.85 6.98 -2.76
CA LEU A 513 1.83 7.57 -1.42
C LEU A 513 0.68 8.57 -1.29
N LEU A 514 0.54 9.48 -2.25
CA LEU A 514 -0.51 10.50 -2.25
C LEU A 514 -1.90 9.88 -2.40
N GLN A 515 -2.07 8.93 -3.33
CA GLN A 515 -3.32 8.16 -3.50
C GLN A 515 -3.74 7.42 -2.21
N ALA A 516 -2.77 6.94 -1.41
CA ALA A 516 -3.06 6.30 -0.14
C ALA A 516 -3.55 7.29 0.94
N HIS A 517 -3.29 8.58 0.77
CA HIS A 517 -3.62 9.66 1.69
C HIS A 517 -4.62 10.67 1.10
N THR A 518 -5.30 10.37 -0.01
CA THR A 518 -6.31 11.26 -0.60
C THR A 518 -7.32 11.73 0.45
N GLY A 519 -7.52 13.04 0.53
CA GLY A 519 -8.39 13.68 1.52
C GLY A 519 -7.78 13.86 2.91
N ARG A 520 -6.50 13.53 3.11
CA ARG A 520 -5.77 13.69 4.37
C ARG A 520 -4.52 14.55 4.16
N ARG A 521 -4.11 15.26 5.21
CA ARG A 521 -2.86 16.03 5.20
C ARG A 521 -1.65 15.11 5.34
N ILE A 522 -0.64 15.35 4.51
CA ILE A 522 0.62 14.63 4.53
C ILE A 522 1.79 15.61 4.34
N GLY A 523 2.82 15.43 5.16
CA GLY A 523 4.12 16.07 5.00
C GLY A 523 5.08 15.14 4.24
N ILE A 524 5.78 15.67 3.24
CA ILE A 524 6.76 14.93 2.46
C ILE A 524 8.12 15.61 2.62
N VAL A 525 9.11 14.89 3.14
CA VAL A 525 10.51 15.32 3.15
C VAL A 525 11.21 14.65 1.97
N PHE A 526 11.85 15.44 1.11
CA PHE A 526 12.50 14.96 -0.10
C PHE A 526 13.97 15.38 -0.12
N GLU A 527 14.84 14.52 0.39
CA GLU A 527 16.27 14.80 0.54
C GLU A 527 17.10 14.34 -0.68
N VAL A 528 16.61 13.33 -1.40
CA VAL A 528 17.35 12.70 -2.51
C VAL A 528 17.57 13.60 -3.72
N PHE A 529 17.07 14.83 -3.73
CA PHE A 529 17.13 15.68 -4.90
C PHE A 529 18.55 16.04 -5.33
N THR A 530 19.44 16.34 -4.36
CA THR A 530 20.86 16.59 -4.66
C THR A 530 21.51 15.38 -5.35
N SER A 531 21.26 14.16 -4.83
CA SER A 531 21.78 12.93 -5.44
C SER A 531 21.20 12.66 -6.83
N LEU A 532 19.95 13.02 -7.09
CA LEU A 532 19.34 12.90 -8.42
C LEU A 532 20.03 13.82 -9.43
N ILE A 533 20.35 15.05 -9.05
CA ILE A 533 21.08 15.98 -9.93
C ILE A 533 22.47 15.44 -10.26
N ILE A 534 23.20 14.95 -9.26
CA ILE A 534 24.56 14.40 -9.44
C ILE A 534 24.53 13.14 -10.33
N SER A 535 23.54 12.27 -10.16
CA SER A 535 23.49 10.98 -10.87
C SER A 535 22.87 11.04 -12.27
N LEU A 536 21.90 11.92 -12.50
CA LEU A 536 21.11 11.97 -13.75
C LEU A 536 21.34 13.25 -14.57
N GLY A 537 21.97 14.26 -13.98
CA GLY A 537 22.07 15.61 -14.53
C GLY A 537 20.87 16.50 -14.17
N PHE A 538 21.09 17.81 -14.22
CA PHE A 538 20.10 18.81 -13.81
C PHE A 538 18.77 18.71 -14.56
N GLU A 539 18.79 18.58 -15.89
CA GLU A 539 17.59 18.58 -16.73
C GLU A 539 16.61 17.47 -16.35
N LYS A 540 17.13 16.23 -16.20
CA LYS A 540 16.32 15.07 -15.81
C LYS A 540 15.84 15.19 -14.37
N ALA A 541 16.71 15.61 -13.45
CA ALA A 541 16.35 15.79 -12.05
C ALA A 541 15.27 16.88 -11.89
N TYR A 542 15.39 17.98 -12.64
CA TYR A 542 14.41 19.07 -12.67
C TYR A 542 13.04 18.57 -13.13
N GLY A 543 12.99 17.76 -14.20
CA GLY A 543 11.74 17.14 -14.64
C GLY A 543 11.09 16.28 -13.55
N VAL A 544 11.89 15.46 -12.86
CA VAL A 544 11.40 14.61 -11.75
C VAL A 544 10.85 15.44 -10.60
N ILE A 545 11.60 16.43 -10.10
CA ILE A 545 11.14 17.23 -8.95
C ILE A 545 9.94 18.09 -9.32
N SER A 546 9.87 18.61 -10.55
CA SER A 546 8.71 19.35 -11.04
C SER A 546 7.45 18.50 -11.00
N SER A 547 7.52 17.25 -11.48
CA SER A 547 6.40 16.31 -11.40
C SER A 547 6.04 15.98 -9.95
N VAL A 548 7.03 15.78 -9.07
CA VAL A 548 6.77 15.51 -7.64
C VAL A 548 6.06 16.67 -6.96
N VAL A 549 6.51 17.91 -7.20
CA VAL A 549 5.89 19.12 -6.65
C VAL A 549 4.47 19.31 -7.19
N GLU A 550 4.25 19.09 -8.48
CA GLU A 550 2.92 19.17 -9.11
C GLU A 550 1.94 18.14 -8.52
N MET A 551 2.40 16.89 -8.34
CA MET A 551 1.60 15.84 -7.67
C MET A 551 1.30 16.20 -6.22
N ALA A 552 2.27 16.74 -5.47
CA ALA A 552 2.05 17.15 -4.09
C ALA A 552 1.04 18.31 -3.99
N GLU A 553 1.10 19.28 -4.91
CA GLU A 553 0.20 20.43 -4.95
C GLU A 553 -1.25 20.02 -5.25
N SER A 554 -1.47 19.09 -6.19
CA SER A 554 -2.82 18.62 -6.56
C SER A 554 -3.56 17.91 -5.40
N GLU A 555 -2.81 17.27 -4.50
CA GLU A 555 -3.33 16.56 -3.32
C GLU A 555 -3.19 17.38 -2.01
N LEU A 556 -2.82 18.67 -2.11
CA LEU A 556 -2.61 19.59 -1.00
C LEU A 556 -1.63 19.07 0.07
N ALA A 557 -0.61 18.32 -0.37
CA ALA A 557 0.49 17.84 0.47
C ALA A 557 1.54 18.95 0.67
N THR A 558 2.11 19.03 1.87
CA THR A 558 3.24 19.92 2.14
C THR A 558 4.54 19.20 1.82
N ILE A 559 5.38 19.79 0.97
CA ILE A 559 6.67 19.20 0.60
C ILE A 559 7.84 20.06 1.04
N LEU A 560 8.81 19.44 1.71
CA LEU A 560 10.09 20.01 2.11
C LEU A 560 11.21 19.34 1.30
N VAL A 561 11.77 20.06 0.33
CA VAL A 561 12.84 19.56 -0.53
C VAL A 561 14.18 20.07 -0.03
N LEU A 562 15.14 19.18 0.17
CA LEU A 562 16.46 19.53 0.68
C LEU A 562 17.51 19.53 -0.43
N VAL A 563 18.34 20.57 -0.44
CA VAL A 563 19.42 20.75 -1.40
C VAL A 563 20.71 21.13 -0.70
N ASN A 564 21.78 20.37 -0.96
CA ASN A 564 23.12 20.75 -0.52
C ASN A 564 23.60 21.90 -1.41
N SER A 565 23.74 23.09 -0.82
CA SER A 565 24.12 24.31 -1.55
C SER A 565 25.57 24.30 -2.04
N GLU A 566 26.45 23.52 -1.41
CA GLU A 566 27.86 23.39 -1.80
C GLU A 566 28.08 22.36 -2.91
N ALA A 567 27.14 21.43 -3.09
CA ALA A 567 27.24 20.38 -4.10
C ALA A 567 26.81 20.83 -5.50
N LEU A 568 26.17 22.00 -5.63
CA LEU A 568 25.55 22.46 -6.87
C LEU A 568 26.04 23.86 -7.27
N GLU A 569 26.14 24.09 -8.59
CA GLU A 569 26.46 25.40 -9.14
C GLU A 569 25.34 26.44 -8.89
N THR A 570 25.70 27.72 -8.80
CA THR A 570 24.77 28.82 -8.52
C THR A 570 23.66 28.96 -9.55
N ARG A 571 23.94 28.67 -10.83
CA ARG A 571 22.95 28.66 -11.92
C ARG A 571 21.90 27.57 -11.70
N THR A 572 22.34 26.38 -11.30
CA THR A 572 21.49 25.23 -10.98
C THR A 572 20.59 25.54 -9.80
N LEU A 573 21.14 26.09 -8.72
CA LEU A 573 20.37 26.51 -7.54
C LEU A 573 19.31 27.56 -7.89
N SER A 574 19.66 28.55 -8.72
CA SER A 574 18.71 29.59 -9.16
C SER A 574 17.53 29.00 -9.96
N GLY A 575 17.79 27.99 -10.80
CA GLY A 575 16.74 27.27 -11.52
C GLY A 575 15.81 26.50 -10.57
N ILE A 576 16.37 25.83 -9.55
CA ILE A 576 15.62 25.08 -8.55
C ILE A 576 14.70 26.00 -7.74
N ARG A 577 15.22 27.15 -7.28
CA ARG A 577 14.48 28.12 -6.46
C ARG A 577 13.15 28.55 -7.08
N GLY A 578 13.06 28.62 -8.41
CA GLY A 578 11.82 28.99 -9.12
C GLY A 578 10.66 28.00 -8.91
N LEU A 579 10.96 26.75 -8.53
CA LEU A 579 9.96 25.72 -8.25
C LEU A 579 9.40 25.76 -6.84
N PHE A 580 9.78 26.70 -5.96
CA PHE A 580 9.36 26.69 -4.55
C PHE A 580 8.85 28.06 -4.14
N GLN A 581 7.73 28.11 -3.38
CA GLN A 581 7.19 29.40 -2.92
C GLN A 581 7.98 29.92 -1.72
N SER A 582 8.36 29.02 -0.82
CA SER A 582 9.16 29.34 0.36
C SER A 582 10.57 28.78 0.19
N GLN A 583 11.56 29.63 0.43
CA GLN A 583 12.98 29.31 0.29
C GLN A 583 13.66 29.55 1.63
N LEU A 584 14.30 28.53 2.15
CA LEU A 584 14.95 28.49 3.45
C LEU A 584 16.43 28.19 3.23
N PHE A 585 17.27 28.80 4.05
CA PHE A 585 18.71 28.53 4.08
C PHE A 585 19.12 28.16 5.50
N PHE A 586 19.86 27.07 5.66
CA PHE A 586 20.34 26.59 6.94
C PHE A 586 21.86 26.44 6.95
N ASN A 587 22.50 27.05 7.94
CA ASN A 587 23.93 26.98 8.15
C ASN A 587 24.27 27.02 9.64
N SER A 588 25.56 27.16 9.96
CA SER A 588 26.05 27.29 11.34
C SER A 588 25.40 28.43 12.16
N SER A 589 24.82 29.45 11.51
CA SER A 589 24.10 30.54 12.19
C SER A 589 22.61 30.25 12.44
N GLY A 590 22.12 29.06 12.06
CA GLY A 590 20.73 28.64 12.21
C GLY A 590 19.90 28.80 10.92
N LEU A 591 18.59 28.60 11.05
CA LEU A 591 17.64 28.68 9.93
C LEU A 591 17.33 30.14 9.58
N LYS A 592 17.36 30.47 8.28
CA LYS A 592 16.94 31.76 7.74
C LYS A 592 15.90 31.56 6.65
N ALA A 593 14.79 32.28 6.74
CA ALA A 593 13.82 32.38 5.66
C ALA A 593 14.33 33.40 4.62
N VAL A 594 14.61 32.94 3.40
CA VAL A 594 15.05 33.79 2.27
C VAL A 594 13.83 34.36 1.53
N ARG A 595 12.76 33.57 1.43
CA ARG A 595 11.46 33.95 0.87
C ARG A 595 10.37 33.12 1.54
N LEU A 596 9.23 33.70 1.87
CA LEU A 596 8.05 32.97 2.36
C LEU A 596 6.85 33.18 1.43
N ALA A 597 5.97 32.17 1.35
CA ALA A 597 4.70 32.29 0.65
C ALA A 597 3.82 33.37 1.32
N GLY A 598 3.49 34.45 0.60
CA GLY A 598 2.61 35.53 1.07
C GLY A 598 3.22 36.95 1.07
N GLU A 599 4.53 37.11 0.88
CA GLU A 599 5.17 38.44 0.90
C GLU A 599 4.99 39.28 -0.39
N GLU A 600 4.39 38.74 -1.46
CA GLU A 600 4.21 39.45 -2.73
C GLU A 600 3.00 40.42 -2.79
N TYR A 601 2.29 40.64 -1.67
CA TYR A 601 1.28 41.70 -1.52
C TYR A 601 1.58 42.63 -0.34
N GLY A 602 2.82 43.08 -0.22
CA GLY A 602 3.22 44.11 0.76
C GLY A 602 4.29 45.02 0.17
N LYS A 603 3.87 46.10 -0.48
CA LYS A 603 4.77 47.12 -1.03
C LYS A 603 5.58 47.77 0.10
N GLY A 604 6.86 47.40 0.19
CA GLY A 604 7.96 48.20 0.68
C GLY A 604 7.97 48.57 2.16
N THR A 605 8.78 47.88 2.96
CA THR A 605 9.60 48.56 3.98
C THR A 605 10.88 47.76 4.20
N ARG A 606 12.03 48.39 3.93
CA ARG A 606 13.34 47.94 4.42
C ARG A 606 13.30 47.95 5.95
N ALA A 607 13.59 46.83 6.58
CA ALA A 607 14.05 46.80 7.97
C ALA A 607 15.33 45.97 8.04
N THR A 608 16.45 46.64 7.76
CA THR A 608 17.72 46.29 8.39
C THR A 608 17.63 46.74 9.83
N GLU A 609 17.48 45.83 10.79
CA GLU A 609 17.89 46.10 12.16
C GLU A 609 18.78 44.97 12.66
N SER A 610 20.05 45.33 12.77
CA SER A 610 21.11 44.61 13.45
C SER A 610 20.97 44.83 14.96
N PHE A 611 20.91 43.74 15.72
CA PHE A 611 20.98 43.78 17.17
C PHE A 611 22.43 43.95 17.62
N SER A 612 22.77 45.12 18.15
CA SER A 612 23.91 45.31 19.06
C SER A 612 23.45 46.15 20.24
N GLY A 613 23.08 45.48 21.34
CA GLY A 613 22.81 46.13 22.61
C GLY A 613 24.08 46.27 23.43
N VAL A 614 24.60 47.50 23.53
CA VAL A 614 25.42 47.94 24.67
C VAL A 614 24.95 49.36 25.01
N GLN A 615 24.48 49.50 26.24
CA GLN A 615 23.85 50.70 26.79
C GLN A 615 24.90 51.49 27.57
N GLU A 616 25.30 52.67 27.07
CA GLU A 616 26.03 53.67 27.86
C GLU A 616 25.07 54.79 28.31
N PRO A 617 25.20 55.30 29.56
CA PRO A 617 24.31 56.31 30.11
C PRO A 617 24.75 57.75 29.71
N PRO A 618 23.84 58.74 29.80
CA PRO A 618 24.06 60.05 29.21
C PRO A 618 25.05 60.89 30.04
N ARG A 619 26.04 61.50 29.37
CA ARG A 619 26.86 62.56 29.95
C ARG A 619 26.11 63.89 29.86
N GLY A 620 26.02 64.55 31.01
CA GLY A 620 25.52 65.91 31.15
C GLY A 620 26.38 66.94 30.41
N ILE A 621 25.71 68.01 30.01
CA ILE A 621 26.28 69.26 29.50
C ILE A 621 26.84 70.03 30.70
N GLU A 622 28.09 70.50 30.63
CA GLU A 622 28.48 71.80 31.17
C GLU A 622 29.85 72.26 30.62
N THR A 623 29.82 73.50 30.09
CA THR A 623 30.88 74.45 29.70
C THR A 623 31.88 74.10 28.61
#